data_AF-A0A9E3CYC1-F1
#
_entry.id   AF-A0A9E3CYC1-F1
#
_cell.length_a   1.000
_cell.length_b   1.000
_cell.length_c   1.000
_cell.angle_alpha   90.00
_cell.angle_beta   90.00
_cell.angle_gamma   90.00
#
_symmetry.space_group_name_H-M   'P 1'
#
loop_
_entity.id
_entity.type
_entity.pdbx_description
1 polymer ?
#
loop_
_entity_poly.entity_id
_entity_poly.type
_entity_poly.pdbx_seq_one_letter_code
_entity_poly.pdbx_strand_id
1 'polypeptide(L)'
;REQAQKFLFTHAKRSVEGMKGVGKFRDREYDTQHGEKGHPLAEAGFVHRGLAPEDILITMGGGDAGGHSCFIPSWSRGRGSIMQHAAIRPAKL
;
A
#
# COMPACT_ATOMS: atom_id res chain seq x y z
N ARG A 1 -9.90 4.45 11.21
CA ARG A 1 -9.82 3.83 9.86
C ARG A 1 -9.38 4.84 8.81
N GLU A 2 -10.15 5.91 8.56
CA GLU A 2 -9.85 6.92 7.53
C GLU A 2 -8.46 7.57 7.67
N GLN A 3 -8.08 7.98 8.88
CA GLN A 3 -6.75 8.53 9.14
C GLN A 3 -5.62 7.53 8.81
N ALA A 4 -5.83 6.26 9.12
CA ALA A 4 -4.88 5.19 8.80
C ALA A 4 -4.81 4.95 7.28
N GLN A 5 -5.95 5.01 6.57
CA GLN A 5 -5.98 4.92 5.10
C GLN A 5 -5.22 6.10 4.48
N LYS A 6 -5.46 7.33 4.93
CA LYS A 6 -4.71 8.52 4.46
C LYS A 6 -3.22 8.39 4.73
N PHE A 7 -2.84 8.00 5.94
CA PHE A 7 -1.44 7.78 6.31
C PHE A 7 -0.79 6.71 5.42
N LEU A 8 -1.42 5.55 5.27
CA LEU A 8 -0.91 4.47 4.44
C LEU A 8 -0.82 4.88 2.97
N PHE A 9 -1.79 5.61 2.43
CA PHE A 9 -1.72 6.11 1.06
C PHE A 9 -0.54 7.07 0.86
N THR A 10 -0.36 8.01 1.78
CA THR A 10 0.72 9.02 1.73
C THR A 10 2.11 8.40 1.85
N HIS A 11 2.26 7.35 2.66
CA HIS A 11 3.57 6.77 2.97
C HIS A 11 3.88 5.46 2.22
N ALA A 12 2.89 4.66 1.85
CA ALA A 12 3.06 3.46 1.05
C ALA A 12 3.15 3.82 -0.44
N LYS A 13 4.32 4.36 -0.81
CA LYS A 13 4.66 4.78 -2.16
C LYS A 13 6.10 4.39 -2.51
N ARG A 14 6.44 4.41 -3.79
CA ARG A 14 7.81 4.21 -4.27
C ARG A 14 8.17 5.28 -5.27
N SER A 15 9.42 5.73 -5.29
CA SER A 15 9.88 6.69 -6.29
C SER A 15 9.74 6.12 -7.71
N VAL A 16 9.50 7.00 -8.68
CA VAL A 16 9.47 6.65 -10.11
C VAL A 16 10.78 5.99 -10.53
N GLU A 17 11.92 6.54 -10.10
CA GLU A 17 13.24 5.96 -10.34
C GLU A 17 13.34 4.53 -9.81
N GLY A 18 12.95 4.31 -8.54
CA GLY A 18 12.99 2.98 -7.93
C GLY A 18 12.05 1.97 -8.60
N MET A 19 10.96 2.43 -9.21
CA MET A 19 10.04 1.59 -9.99
C MET A 19 10.60 1.27 -11.38
N LYS A 20 11.26 2.23 -12.04
CA LYS A 20 11.95 2.04 -13.32
C LYS A 20 13.11 1.07 -13.19
N GLY A 21 13.92 1.21 -12.13
CA GLY A 21 15.07 0.34 -11.85
C GLY A 21 14.71 -1.14 -11.66
N VAL A 22 13.46 -1.46 -11.30
CA VAL A 22 12.97 -2.85 -11.18
C VAL A 22 12.04 -3.28 -12.33
N GLY A 23 11.93 -2.47 -13.39
CA GLY A 23 11.09 -2.78 -14.56
C GLY A 23 9.58 -2.83 -14.27
N LYS A 24 9.11 -2.18 -13.21
CA LYS A 24 7.68 -2.18 -12.80
C LYS A 24 6.98 -0.85 -13.01
N PHE A 25 7.68 0.15 -13.54
CA PHE A 25 7.08 1.42 -13.88
C PHE A 25 6.22 1.29 -15.15
N ARG A 26 5.03 1.89 -15.13
CA ARG A 26 4.13 1.96 -16.29
C ARG A 26 3.56 3.38 -16.37
N ASP A 27 3.76 4.04 -17.50
CA ASP A 27 3.34 5.45 -17.70
C ASP A 27 1.85 5.62 -17.42
N ARG A 28 1.01 4.77 -18.03
CA ARG A 28 -0.45 4.77 -17.80
C ARG A 28 -0.84 4.74 -16.31
N GLU A 29 -0.10 3.98 -15.50
CA GLU A 29 -0.40 3.84 -14.07
C GLU A 29 0.00 5.07 -13.27
N TYR A 30 1.10 5.71 -13.66
CA TYR A 30 1.53 6.99 -13.10
C TYR A 30 0.58 8.11 -13.51
N ASP A 31 0.26 8.21 -14.80
CA ASP A 31 -0.65 9.22 -15.36
C ASP A 31 -2.05 9.12 -14.76
N THR A 32 -2.54 7.91 -14.46
CA THR A 32 -3.84 7.74 -13.79
C THR A 32 -3.84 8.32 -12.37
N GLN A 33 -2.71 8.26 -11.66
CA GLN A 33 -2.56 8.82 -10.31
C GLN A 33 -2.34 10.35 -10.32
N HIS A 34 -1.83 10.91 -11.41
CA HIS A 34 -1.37 12.30 -11.48
C HIS A 34 -2.08 13.15 -12.55
N GLY A 35 -3.03 12.57 -13.29
CA GLY A 35 -3.88 13.28 -14.23
C GLY A 35 -4.95 14.12 -13.53
N GLU A 36 -5.88 14.68 -14.30
CA GLU A 36 -6.93 15.59 -13.80
C GLU A 36 -7.78 15.03 -12.65
N LYS A 37 -7.89 13.69 -12.57
CA LYS A 37 -8.66 12.97 -11.53
C LYS A 37 -7.78 12.38 -10.43
N GLY A 38 -6.49 12.72 -10.38
CA GLY A 38 -5.56 12.27 -9.35
C GLY A 38 -5.98 12.74 -7.97
N HIS A 39 -5.80 11.89 -6.96
CA HIS A 39 -6.13 12.27 -5.59
C HIS A 39 -5.14 13.32 -5.07
N PRO A 40 -5.55 14.35 -4.30
CA PRO A 40 -4.64 15.42 -3.82
C PRO A 40 -3.47 14.96 -2.95
N LEU A 41 -3.55 13.76 -2.39
CA LEU A 41 -2.46 13.14 -1.61
C LEU A 41 -1.44 12.38 -2.49
N ALA A 42 -1.67 12.28 -3.80
CA ALA A 42 -0.71 11.71 -4.73
C ALA A 42 0.44 12.69 -4.92
N GLU A 43 1.67 12.23 -4.65
CA GLU A 43 2.87 13.05 -4.71
C GLU A 43 3.62 12.82 -6.02
N ALA A 44 3.88 13.91 -6.74
CA ALA A 44 4.65 13.89 -7.96
C ALA A 44 6.02 13.24 -7.74
N GLY A 45 6.45 12.40 -8.69
CA GLY A 45 7.70 11.63 -8.57
C GLY A 45 7.56 10.32 -7.80
N PHE A 46 6.36 9.98 -7.30
CA PHE A 46 6.08 8.73 -6.62
C PHE A 46 4.92 7.95 -7.27
N VAL A 47 4.93 6.63 -7.07
CA VAL A 47 3.82 5.73 -7.42
C VAL A 47 3.22 5.21 -6.12
N HIS A 48 1.96 5.53 -5.87
CA HIS A 48 1.22 5.16 -4.67
C HIS A 48 0.57 3.77 -4.81
N ARG A 49 0.28 3.13 -3.67
CA ARG A 49 -0.37 1.81 -3.60
C ARG A 49 -1.91 1.88 -3.69
N GLY A 50 -2.41 2.60 -4.68
CA GLY A 50 -3.84 2.85 -4.92
C GLY A 50 -4.04 4.08 -5.82
N LEU A 51 -5.27 4.46 -6.10
CA LEU A 51 -5.60 5.76 -6.73
C LEU A 51 -6.01 6.79 -5.67
N ALA A 52 -6.65 6.33 -4.59
CA ALA A 52 -7.03 7.16 -3.44
C ALA A 52 -6.92 6.37 -2.13
N PRO A 53 -6.93 7.03 -0.95
CA PRO A 53 -6.92 6.36 0.35
C PRO A 53 -8.02 5.32 0.54
N GLU A 54 -9.18 5.53 -0.07
CA GLU A 54 -10.36 4.68 0.03
C GLU A 54 -10.15 3.30 -0.62
N ASP A 55 -9.18 3.17 -1.53
CA ASP A 55 -8.81 1.90 -2.16
C ASP A 55 -8.09 0.92 -1.20
N ILE A 56 -7.65 1.42 -0.03
CA ILE A 56 -6.90 0.66 0.95
C ILE A 56 -7.88 -0.01 1.91
N LEU A 57 -8.00 -1.34 1.82
CA LEU A 57 -8.78 -2.10 2.79
C LEU A 57 -7.90 -2.40 4.01
N ILE A 58 -8.33 -1.89 5.17
CA ILE A 58 -7.71 -2.18 6.47
C ILE A 58 -8.60 -3.18 7.21
N THR A 59 -8.09 -4.38 7.44
CA THR A 59 -8.73 -5.38 8.30
C THR A 59 -7.96 -5.47 9.62
N MET A 60 -8.71 -5.39 10.73
CA MET A 60 -8.20 -5.65 12.07
C MET A 60 -8.52 -7.10 12.42
N GLY A 61 -7.50 -7.93 12.64
CA GLY A 61 -7.67 -9.28 13.18
C GLY A 61 -7.23 -9.33 14.64
N GLY A 62 -8.08 -9.84 15.54
CA GLY A 62 -7.79 -10.01 16.97
C GLY A 62 -9.06 -10.24 17.81
N GLY A 63 -8.91 -10.88 18.97
CA GLY A 63 -9.97 -11.06 19.98
C GLY A 63 -9.60 -10.41 21.33
N ASP A 64 -10.43 -10.57 22.36
CA ASP A 64 -10.38 -9.84 23.65
C ASP A 64 -9.04 -9.91 24.45
N ALA A 65 -8.12 -10.79 24.09
CA ALA A 65 -6.77 -10.79 24.64
C ALA A 65 -5.90 -9.74 23.92
N GLY A 66 -5.97 -8.48 24.38
CA GLY A 66 -5.43 -7.26 23.77
C GLY A 66 -3.92 -7.16 23.47
N GLY A 67 -3.21 -8.26 23.16
CA GLY A 67 -1.78 -8.28 22.81
C GLY A 67 -1.44 -8.73 21.38
N HIS A 68 -2.40 -9.24 20.58
CA HIS A 68 -2.12 -9.84 19.27
C HIS A 68 -3.01 -9.31 18.13
N SER A 69 -3.27 -8.00 18.10
CA SER A 69 -3.90 -7.41 16.91
C SER A 69 -2.89 -7.36 15.76
N CYS A 70 -3.20 -7.99 14.63
CA CYS A 70 -2.41 -7.83 13.40
C CYS A 70 -3.15 -6.92 12.41
N PHE A 71 -2.44 -5.93 11.88
CA PHE A 71 -2.93 -5.10 10.78
C PHE A 71 -2.63 -5.80 9.47
N ILE A 72 -3.68 -6.16 8.72
CA ILE A 72 -3.53 -6.73 7.39
C ILE A 72 -4.03 -5.69 6.38
N PRO A 73 -3.17 -4.78 5.88
CA PRO A 73 -3.55 -3.94 4.77
C PRO A 73 -3.62 -4.81 3.51
N SER A 74 -4.76 -4.76 2.82
CA SER A 74 -4.93 -5.38 1.50
C SER A 74 -5.30 -4.31 0.47
N TRP A 75 -4.78 -4.47 -0.74
CA TRP A 75 -4.87 -3.47 -1.80
C TRP A 75 -5.81 -3.97 -2.89
N SER A 76 -6.78 -3.13 -3.29
CA SER A 76 -7.78 -3.46 -4.30
C SER A 76 -7.21 -3.56 -5.73
N ARG A 77 -7.99 -4.21 -6.60
CA ARG A 77 -7.61 -5.08 -7.72
C ARG A 77 -7.03 -4.38 -8.96
N GLY A 78 -5.92 -4.93 -9.46
CA GLY A 78 -5.38 -4.63 -10.80
C GLY A 78 -3.91 -5.04 -11.01
N ARG A 79 -3.15 -5.23 -9.94
CA ARG A 79 -1.72 -5.61 -10.02
C ARG A 79 -1.43 -6.66 -8.95
N GLY A 80 -1.15 -7.89 -9.39
CA GLY A 80 -0.88 -9.11 -8.60
C GLY A 80 -0.38 -8.87 -7.17
N SER A 81 -1.32 -8.67 -6.24
CA SER A 81 -1.02 -8.58 -4.82
C SER A 81 -1.14 -10.00 -4.27
N ILE A 82 -0.06 -10.77 -4.38
CA ILE A 82 0.11 -11.93 -3.51
C ILE A 82 0.54 -11.37 -2.16
N MET A 83 -0.34 -11.50 -1.18
CA MET A 83 0.04 -11.37 0.22
C MET A 83 1.05 -12.48 0.54
N GLN A 84 2.34 -12.15 0.54
CA GLN A 84 3.37 -13.02 1.10
C GLN A 84 3.57 -12.62 2.56
N HIS A 85 3.28 -13.53 3.47
CA HIS A 85 3.68 -13.43 4.86
C HIS A 85 4.76 -14.51 5.10
N ALA A 86 5.84 -14.14 5.77
CA ALA A 86 6.84 -15.08 6.27
C ALA A 86 6.80 -15.02 7.80
N ALA A 87 6.53 -16.16 8.44
CA ALA A 87 6.62 -16.25 9.90
C ALA A 87 8.10 -16.11 10.32
N ILE A 88 8.41 -15.09 11.13
CA ILE A 88 9.70 -15.03 11.82
C ILE A 88 9.62 -16.06 12.94
N ARG A 89 10.31 -17.19 12.78
CA ARG A 89 10.47 -18.15 13.87
C ARG A 89 11.53 -17.61 14.84
N PRO A 90 11.31 -17.66 16.16
CA PRO A 90 12.37 -17.36 17.12
C PRO A 90 13.57 -18.27 16.86
N ALA A 91 14.79 -17.74 16.98
CA ALA A 91 15.98 -18.57 16.99
C ALA A 91 15.84 -19.61 18.12
N LYS A 92 16.13 -20.88 17.82
CA LYS A 92 16.20 -21.90 18.87
C LYS A 92 17.33 -21.52 19.82
N LEU A 93 17.00 -21.38 21.10
CA LEU A 93 17.97 -21.36 22.20
C LEU A 93 18.77 -22.67 22.22
#